data_AF-A0A833CGU5-F1
#
_entry.id   AF-A0A833CGU5-F1
#
_cell.length_a   1.000
_cell.length_b   1.000
_cell.length_c   1.000
_cell.angle_alpha   90.00
_cell.angle_beta   90.00
_cell.angle_gamma   90.00
#
_symmetry.space_group_name_H-M   'P 1'
#
loop_
_entity.id
_entity.type
_entity.pdbx_description
1 polymer ?
#
loop_
_entity_poly.entity_id
_entity_poly.type
_entity_poly.pdbx_seq_one_letter_code
_entity_poly.pdbx_strand_id
1 'polypeptide(L)'
;MTNKNDVFDRAINNFKYVSSKRAYHYEQKFRYLPFWLSESSYIFKKEANNQLNKPYPYFKRGAVIRVNFGVNEGSEFSNIHFAVVLDKRDSPRKRTLTVVPLTSKNGTNRFSLGKEIFNQTLSFLNKQFDSMKLMQKELITKRENLNNALLDLREQTWLDDNGIIHVKDNKEFKVQNDKTDKQHDSFMAIQNKFTKEFFKLQKVTDMYQKYNKNSFVRLTDITTISKLRIHKINNYDPSGNICLTSQQMKAISDELMKLYISK
;
A
#
# COMPACT_ATOMS: atom_id res chain seq x y z
N MET A 1 -15.70 -42.13 15.88
CA MET A 1 -15.58 -40.70 15.53
C MET A 1 -14.11 -40.38 15.33
N THR A 2 -13.73 -39.80 14.20
CA THR A 2 -12.33 -39.39 13.97
C THR A 2 -11.93 -38.31 14.99
N ASN A 3 -10.75 -38.43 15.60
CA ASN A 3 -10.23 -37.42 16.52
C ASN A 3 -10.06 -36.09 15.76
N LYS A 4 -10.50 -34.98 16.35
CA LYS A 4 -10.39 -33.64 15.74
C LYS A 4 -8.94 -33.29 15.37
N ASN A 5 -7.98 -33.71 16.19
CA ASN A 5 -6.56 -33.45 15.93
C ASN A 5 -6.07 -34.18 14.67
N ASP A 6 -6.49 -35.43 14.46
CA ASP A 6 -6.14 -36.19 13.25
C ASP A 6 -6.65 -35.52 11.97
N VAL A 7 -7.81 -34.85 12.04
CA VAL A 7 -8.37 -34.08 10.92
C VAL A 7 -7.49 -32.85 10.62
N PHE A 8 -7.04 -32.14 11.65
CA PHE A 8 -6.11 -31.01 11.50
C PHE A 8 -4.78 -31.45 10.91
N ASP A 9 -4.19 -32.52 11.43
CA ASP A 9 -2.89 -33.01 10.95
C ASP A 9 -2.95 -33.44 9.49
N ARG A 10 -4.04 -34.12 9.09
CA ARG A 10 -4.28 -34.47 7.69
C ARG A 10 -4.38 -33.23 6.80
N ALA A 11 -5.14 -32.23 7.22
CA ALA A 11 -5.28 -30.99 6.47
C ALA A 11 -3.94 -30.24 6.33
N ILE A 12 -3.17 -30.14 7.43
CA ILE A 12 -1.85 -29.52 7.44
C ILE A 12 -0.90 -30.25 6.48
N ASN A 13 -0.91 -31.58 6.48
CA ASN A 13 -0.08 -32.38 5.57
C ASN A 13 -0.45 -32.16 4.10
N ASN A 14 -1.75 -32.09 3.79
CA ASN A 14 -2.21 -31.76 2.43
C ASN A 14 -1.74 -30.36 2.00
N PHE A 15 -1.86 -29.36 2.88
CA PHE A 15 -1.40 -28.00 2.59
C PHE A 15 0.12 -27.91 2.42
N LYS A 16 0.89 -28.66 3.20
CA LYS A 16 2.35 -28.78 3.02
C LYS A 16 2.68 -29.39 1.65
N TYR A 17 1.98 -30.44 1.24
CA TYR A 17 2.19 -31.09 -0.05
C TYR A 17 1.94 -30.14 -1.23
N VAL A 18 0.77 -29.46 -1.28
CA VAL A 18 0.44 -28.55 -2.38
C VAL A 18 1.30 -27.28 -2.38
N SER A 19 1.88 -26.91 -1.24
CA SER A 19 2.85 -25.81 -1.12
C SER A 19 4.27 -26.21 -1.56
N SER A 20 4.48 -27.45 -2.01
CA SER A 20 5.76 -27.87 -2.57
C SER A 20 5.91 -27.41 -4.02
N LYS A 21 7.15 -27.09 -4.44
CA LYS A 21 7.45 -26.66 -5.81
C LYS A 21 7.09 -27.68 -6.90
N ARG A 22 6.90 -28.94 -6.51
CA ARG A 22 6.54 -30.06 -7.40
C ARG A 22 5.04 -30.14 -7.67
N ALA A 23 4.21 -29.47 -6.87
CA ALA A 23 2.77 -29.51 -7.02
C ALA A 23 2.31 -28.76 -8.27
N TYR A 24 1.30 -29.30 -8.93
CA TYR A 24 0.61 -28.63 -10.04
C TYR A 24 0.06 -27.26 -9.58
N HIS A 25 0.15 -26.24 -10.43
CA HIS A 25 -0.20 -24.85 -10.13
C HIS A 25 0.58 -24.16 -8.98
N TYR A 26 1.70 -24.70 -8.52
CA TYR A 26 2.51 -24.05 -7.47
C TYR A 26 2.82 -22.58 -7.79
N GLU A 27 3.45 -22.30 -8.93
CA GLU A 27 3.87 -20.92 -9.29
C GLU A 27 2.71 -19.93 -9.50
N GLN A 28 1.50 -20.42 -9.73
CA GLN A 28 0.35 -19.55 -10.04
C GLN A 28 -0.55 -19.31 -8.83
N LYS A 29 -0.69 -20.30 -7.96
CA LYS A 29 -1.73 -20.34 -6.93
C LYS A 29 -1.18 -20.77 -5.57
N PHE A 30 -0.62 -21.97 -5.49
CA PHE A 30 -0.27 -22.54 -4.18
C PHE A 30 0.99 -21.96 -3.54
N ARG A 31 1.85 -21.25 -4.30
CA ARG A 31 2.97 -20.49 -3.74
C ARG A 31 2.52 -19.47 -2.68
N TYR A 32 1.30 -18.97 -2.76
CA TYR A 32 0.75 -17.99 -1.82
C TYR A 32 -0.03 -18.61 -0.66
N LEU A 33 -0.27 -19.93 -0.69
CA LEU A 33 -1.11 -20.62 0.29
C LEU A 33 -0.58 -20.50 1.73
N PRO A 34 0.72 -20.69 2.02
CA PRO A 34 1.21 -20.55 3.40
C PRO A 34 0.97 -19.15 3.98
N PHE A 35 1.13 -18.11 3.14
CA PHE A 35 0.89 -16.73 3.55
C PHE A 35 -0.60 -16.46 3.79
N TRP A 36 -1.47 -16.98 2.92
CA TRP A 36 -2.92 -16.88 3.08
C TRP A 36 -3.42 -17.58 4.35
N LEU A 37 -2.93 -18.79 4.64
CA LEU A 37 -3.30 -19.53 5.86
C LEU A 37 -2.81 -18.83 7.12
N SER A 38 -1.58 -18.29 7.10
CA SER A 38 -1.02 -17.52 8.21
C SER A 38 -1.87 -16.26 8.48
N GLU A 39 -2.21 -15.51 7.44
CA GLU A 39 -3.05 -14.32 7.57
C GLU A 39 -4.47 -14.67 8.08
N SER A 40 -5.12 -15.66 7.46
CA SER A 40 -6.48 -16.06 7.84
C SER A 40 -6.55 -16.56 9.28
N SER A 41 -5.61 -17.41 9.68
CA SER A 41 -5.56 -17.93 11.05
C SER A 41 -5.28 -16.83 12.08
N TYR A 42 -4.44 -15.85 11.76
CA TYR A 42 -4.21 -14.68 12.62
C TYR A 42 -5.48 -13.84 12.78
N ILE A 43 -6.21 -13.59 11.69
CA ILE A 43 -7.49 -12.87 11.75
C ILE A 43 -8.54 -13.65 12.54
N PHE A 44 -8.68 -14.96 12.34
CA PHE A 44 -9.59 -15.79 13.13
C PHE A 44 -9.23 -15.80 14.61
N LYS A 45 -7.94 -15.84 14.95
CA LYS A 45 -7.49 -15.71 16.35
C LYS A 45 -7.91 -14.38 16.96
N LYS A 46 -7.76 -13.27 16.23
CA LYS A 46 -8.25 -11.96 16.69
C LYS A 46 -9.77 -11.92 16.82
N GLU A 47 -10.49 -12.48 15.87
CA GLU A 47 -11.96 -12.55 15.89
C GLU A 47 -12.47 -13.35 17.08
N ALA A 48 -11.91 -14.53 17.32
CA ALA A 48 -12.23 -15.38 18.47
C ALA A 48 -12.01 -14.67 19.81
N ASN A 49 -11.04 -13.76 19.88
CA ASN A 49 -10.73 -12.97 21.07
C ASN A 49 -11.43 -11.58 21.08
N ASN A 50 -12.30 -11.27 20.12
CA ASN A 50 -12.93 -9.95 19.93
C ASN A 50 -11.91 -8.78 19.83
N GLN A 51 -10.74 -9.04 19.26
CA GLN A 51 -9.62 -8.10 19.07
C GLN A 51 -9.54 -7.53 17.65
N LEU A 52 -10.65 -7.55 16.91
CA LEU A 52 -10.71 -6.93 15.59
C LEU A 52 -10.80 -5.41 15.71
N ASN A 53 -9.95 -4.72 14.94
CA ASN A 53 -9.96 -3.26 14.87
C ASN A 53 -11.29 -2.77 14.28
N LYS A 54 -11.95 -1.87 15.00
CA LYS A 54 -13.18 -1.17 14.60
C LYS A 54 -12.97 0.33 14.86
N PRO A 55 -13.55 1.23 14.07
CA PRO A 55 -14.48 0.98 12.96
C PRO A 55 -13.78 0.55 11.66
N TYR A 56 -14.52 -0.04 10.73
CA TYR A 56 -14.00 -0.46 9.44
C TYR A 56 -13.89 0.73 8.47
N PRO A 57 -12.97 0.69 7.48
CA PRO A 57 -12.90 1.75 6.48
C PRO A 57 -14.19 1.82 5.64
N TYR A 58 -14.59 3.03 5.27
CA TYR A 58 -15.68 3.30 4.33
C TYR A 58 -15.15 3.30 2.90
N PHE A 59 -15.89 2.68 1.97
CA PHE A 59 -15.59 2.70 0.55
C PHE A 59 -16.79 3.13 -0.27
N LYS A 60 -16.58 4.11 -1.16
CA LYS A 60 -17.58 4.55 -2.13
C LYS A 60 -17.78 3.49 -3.21
N ARG A 61 -19.00 3.37 -3.74
CA ARG A 61 -19.27 2.58 -4.95
C ARG A 61 -18.36 3.02 -6.09
N GLY A 62 -17.75 2.06 -6.78
CA GLY A 62 -16.79 2.30 -7.85
C GLY A 62 -15.35 2.52 -7.40
N ALA A 63 -15.09 2.57 -6.09
CA ALA A 63 -13.72 2.63 -5.58
C ALA A 63 -12.94 1.37 -5.99
N VAL A 64 -11.68 1.57 -6.42
CA VAL A 64 -10.75 0.48 -6.75
C VAL A 64 -9.91 0.16 -5.53
N ILE A 65 -10.06 -1.05 -4.99
CA ILE A 65 -9.41 -1.50 -3.75
C ILE A 65 -8.51 -2.70 -4.02
N ARG A 66 -7.42 -2.83 -3.26
CA ARG A 66 -6.52 -3.98 -3.33
C ARG A 66 -6.97 -5.05 -2.33
N VAL A 67 -7.33 -6.22 -2.83
CA VAL A 67 -8.01 -7.28 -2.07
C VAL A 67 -7.20 -8.57 -2.15
N ASN A 68 -7.00 -9.23 -1.01
CA ASN A 68 -6.55 -10.61 -0.98
C ASN A 68 -7.76 -11.56 -1.11
N PHE A 69 -7.92 -12.16 -2.30
CA PHE A 69 -8.99 -13.13 -2.52
C PHE A 69 -8.71 -14.49 -1.87
N GLY A 70 -7.48 -14.71 -1.38
CA GLY A 70 -7.04 -15.96 -0.78
C GLY A 70 -6.61 -16.99 -1.81
N VAL A 71 -6.45 -18.23 -1.38
CA VAL A 71 -6.22 -19.36 -2.28
C VAL A 71 -7.48 -20.23 -2.26
N ASN A 72 -8.31 -20.09 -3.29
CA ASN A 72 -9.67 -20.67 -3.32
C ASN A 72 -9.70 -21.96 -4.14
N GLU A 73 -10.78 -22.75 -4.10
CA GLU A 73 -10.87 -24.01 -4.85
C GLU A 73 -10.99 -23.81 -6.37
N GLY A 74 -10.51 -24.80 -7.13
CA GLY A 74 -10.69 -24.84 -8.59
C GLY A 74 -10.26 -23.55 -9.31
N SER A 75 -11.16 -23.02 -10.13
CA SER A 75 -10.96 -21.81 -10.95
C SER A 75 -11.48 -20.53 -10.28
N GLU A 76 -11.85 -20.59 -9.00
CA GLU A 76 -12.26 -19.40 -8.25
C GLU A 76 -11.13 -18.36 -8.21
N PHE A 77 -11.52 -17.11 -8.32
CA PHE A 77 -10.58 -16.00 -8.34
C PHE A 77 -9.74 -15.98 -7.05
N SER A 78 -8.42 -16.01 -7.19
CA SER A 78 -7.47 -16.19 -6.09
C SER A 78 -6.38 -15.12 -6.12
N ASN A 79 -5.57 -15.07 -5.06
CA ASN A 79 -4.45 -14.16 -4.82
C ASN A 79 -4.85 -12.69 -4.63
N ILE A 80 -3.83 -11.84 -4.49
CA ILE A 80 -4.03 -10.40 -4.29
C ILE A 80 -4.21 -9.70 -5.64
N HIS A 81 -5.35 -9.04 -5.80
CA HIS A 81 -5.72 -8.30 -7.00
C HIS A 81 -6.47 -7.02 -6.66
N PHE A 82 -6.59 -6.13 -7.64
CA PHE A 82 -7.51 -5.00 -7.52
C PHE A 82 -8.95 -5.44 -7.78
N ALA A 83 -9.91 -4.74 -7.18
CA ALA A 83 -11.33 -4.98 -7.35
C ALA A 83 -12.12 -3.67 -7.26
N VAL A 84 -13.26 -3.63 -7.94
CA VAL A 84 -14.19 -2.49 -7.91
C VAL A 84 -15.28 -2.77 -6.88
N VAL A 85 -15.54 -1.81 -5.99
CA VAL A 85 -16.63 -1.88 -5.02
C VAL A 85 -17.98 -1.71 -5.72
N LEU A 86 -18.88 -2.68 -5.56
CA LEU A 86 -20.22 -2.67 -6.16
C LEU A 86 -21.31 -2.12 -5.25
N ASP A 87 -21.12 -2.21 -3.94
CA ASP A 87 -22.10 -1.79 -2.93
C ASP A 87 -22.49 -0.31 -3.10
N LYS A 88 -23.80 -0.04 -3.18
CA LYS A 88 -24.34 1.33 -3.22
C LYS A 88 -24.28 2.03 -1.86
N ARG A 89 -24.35 1.27 -0.77
CA ARG A 89 -24.36 1.78 0.61
C ARG A 89 -23.34 1.00 1.43
N ASP A 90 -22.30 1.71 1.84
CA ASP A 90 -21.30 1.21 2.78
C ASP A 90 -21.32 2.05 4.06
N SER A 91 -20.80 1.50 5.16
CA SER A 91 -20.60 2.23 6.42
C SER A 91 -19.43 1.67 7.22
N PRO A 92 -18.88 2.46 8.17
CA PRO A 92 -17.83 1.97 9.06
C PRO A 92 -18.25 0.83 10.01
N ARG A 93 -19.55 0.55 10.13
CA ARG A 93 -20.10 -0.59 10.89
C ARG A 93 -20.26 -1.86 10.04
N LYS A 94 -20.36 -1.70 8.71
CA LYS A 94 -20.48 -2.82 7.76
C LYS A 94 -19.12 -3.50 7.62
N ARG A 95 -19.10 -4.82 7.80
CA ARG A 95 -17.87 -5.63 7.82
C ARG A 95 -17.49 -6.22 6.47
N THR A 96 -18.40 -6.20 5.50
CA THR A 96 -18.24 -6.83 4.19
C THR A 96 -18.50 -5.85 3.04
N LEU A 97 -17.99 -6.19 1.86
CA LEU A 97 -18.27 -5.49 0.60
C LEU A 97 -18.53 -6.50 -0.51
N THR A 98 -19.49 -6.21 -1.39
CA THR A 98 -19.59 -6.87 -2.69
C THR A 98 -18.63 -6.19 -3.67
N VAL A 99 -17.78 -6.98 -4.32
CA VAL A 99 -16.75 -6.48 -5.23
C VAL A 99 -16.73 -7.29 -6.53
N VAL A 100 -16.20 -6.68 -7.59
CA VAL A 100 -15.86 -7.39 -8.84
C VAL A 100 -14.36 -7.25 -9.13
N PRO A 101 -13.61 -8.35 -9.30
CA PRO A 101 -12.17 -8.29 -9.49
C PRO A 101 -11.74 -7.68 -10.83
N LEU A 102 -10.51 -7.16 -10.84
CA LEU A 102 -9.82 -6.66 -12.03
C LEU A 102 -8.71 -7.60 -12.47
N THR A 103 -8.47 -7.66 -13.78
CA THR A 103 -7.37 -8.40 -14.39
C THR A 103 -6.75 -7.61 -15.53
N SER A 104 -5.48 -7.87 -15.83
CA SER A 104 -4.77 -7.33 -16.99
C SER A 104 -4.94 -8.17 -18.26
N LYS A 105 -5.56 -9.36 -18.14
CA LYS A 105 -5.75 -10.28 -19.26
C LYS A 105 -7.09 -10.03 -19.94
N ASN A 106 -7.11 -9.92 -21.26
CA ASN A 106 -8.36 -9.94 -22.03
C ASN A 106 -8.95 -11.37 -22.08
N GLY A 107 -10.26 -11.51 -22.32
CA GLY A 107 -10.94 -12.80 -22.41
C GLY A 107 -12.47 -12.69 -22.37
N THR A 108 -13.14 -13.85 -22.40
CA THR A 108 -14.60 -13.94 -22.31
C THR A 108 -15.11 -13.41 -20.96
N ASN A 109 -16.31 -12.81 -20.97
CA ASN A 109 -16.95 -12.21 -19.79
C ASN A 109 -16.06 -11.18 -19.06
N ARG A 110 -15.28 -10.43 -19.85
CA ARG A 110 -14.42 -9.35 -19.34
C ARG A 110 -14.80 -8.03 -19.98
N PHE A 111 -15.06 -7.03 -19.13
CA PHE A 111 -15.39 -5.68 -19.56
C PHE A 111 -14.14 -4.79 -19.48
N SER A 112 -13.75 -4.17 -20.59
CA SER A 112 -12.58 -3.29 -20.65
C SER A 112 -12.86 -1.94 -20.00
N LEU A 113 -11.98 -1.52 -19.09
CA LEU A 113 -11.95 -0.18 -18.50
C LEU A 113 -10.93 0.74 -19.19
N GLY A 114 -10.26 0.25 -20.23
CA GLY A 114 -9.15 0.94 -20.87
C GLY A 114 -8.01 1.24 -19.89
N LYS A 115 -7.46 2.46 -19.97
CA LYS A 115 -6.37 2.97 -19.13
C LYS A 115 -6.82 3.93 -18.03
N GLU A 116 -8.12 4.09 -17.81
CA GLU A 116 -8.62 5.11 -16.89
C GLU A 116 -8.12 4.92 -15.45
N ILE A 117 -8.13 3.68 -14.95
CA ILE A 117 -7.58 3.34 -13.62
C ILE A 117 -6.09 3.71 -13.55
N PHE A 118 -5.34 3.44 -14.62
CA PHE A 118 -3.93 3.75 -14.69
C PHE A 118 -3.69 5.27 -14.71
N ASN A 119 -4.47 6.04 -15.47
CA ASN A 119 -4.39 7.50 -15.52
C ASN A 119 -4.67 8.13 -14.15
N GLN A 120 -5.70 7.67 -13.44
CA GLN A 120 -5.99 8.12 -12.07
C GLN A 120 -4.87 7.76 -11.10
N THR A 121 -4.28 6.55 -11.24
CA THR A 121 -3.11 6.12 -10.47
C THR A 121 -1.94 7.08 -10.68
N LEU A 122 -1.61 7.39 -11.94
CA LEU A 122 -0.53 8.33 -12.26
C LEU A 122 -0.79 9.73 -11.70
N SER A 123 -2.02 10.25 -11.86
CA SER A 123 -2.40 11.54 -11.30
C SER A 123 -2.24 11.57 -9.77
N PHE A 124 -2.65 10.50 -9.08
CA PHE A 124 -2.48 10.37 -7.64
C PHE A 124 -0.99 10.39 -7.26
N LEU A 125 -0.17 9.56 -7.89
CA LEU A 125 1.25 9.43 -7.57
C LEU A 125 2.03 10.72 -7.90
N ASN A 126 1.71 11.40 -9.01
CA ASN A 126 2.34 12.68 -9.37
C ASN A 126 2.13 13.75 -8.27
N LYS A 127 0.93 13.84 -7.69
CA LYS A 127 0.68 14.73 -6.53
C LYS A 127 1.53 14.39 -5.31
N GLN A 128 1.80 13.09 -5.09
CA GLN A 128 2.70 12.66 -4.01
C GLN A 128 4.15 13.02 -4.31
N PHE A 129 4.58 12.89 -5.58
CA PHE A 129 5.91 13.31 -6.01
C PHE A 129 6.10 14.82 -5.88
N ASP A 130 5.09 15.64 -6.18
CA ASP A 130 5.19 17.10 -6.03
C ASP A 130 5.34 17.50 -4.55
N SER A 131 4.58 16.84 -3.65
CA SER A 131 4.75 16.99 -2.20
C SER A 131 6.17 16.58 -1.75
N MET A 132 6.70 15.47 -2.31
CA MET A 132 8.04 14.99 -2.00
C MET A 132 9.13 15.96 -2.48
N LYS A 133 8.98 16.55 -3.68
CA LYS A 133 9.88 17.58 -4.20
C LYS A 133 9.91 18.81 -3.31
N LEU A 134 8.77 19.22 -2.76
CA LEU A 134 8.71 20.35 -1.82
C LEU A 134 9.50 20.04 -0.54
N MET A 135 9.30 18.85 0.04
CA MET A 135 10.07 18.41 1.21
C MET A 135 11.58 18.32 0.92
N GLN A 136 11.96 17.90 -0.28
CA GLN A 136 13.35 17.88 -0.72
C GLN A 136 13.94 19.29 -0.81
N LYS A 137 13.19 20.26 -1.35
CA LYS A 137 13.62 21.66 -1.42
C LYS A 137 13.85 22.24 -0.03
N GLU A 138 12.92 22.00 0.91
CA GLU A 138 13.09 22.43 2.30
C GLU A 138 14.36 21.86 2.95
N LEU A 139 14.70 20.61 2.65
CA LEU A 139 15.93 19.98 3.11
C LEU A 139 17.19 20.65 2.54
N ILE A 140 17.17 20.96 1.24
CA ILE A 140 18.29 21.65 0.58
C ILE A 140 18.51 23.02 1.20
N THR A 141 17.44 23.82 1.35
CA THR A 141 17.53 25.15 1.97
C THR A 141 18.03 25.08 3.41
N LYS A 142 17.56 24.10 4.20
CA LYS A 142 18.06 23.92 5.58
C LYS A 142 19.54 23.53 5.62
N ARG A 143 19.99 22.70 4.67
CA ARG A 143 21.40 22.34 4.54
C ARG A 143 22.26 23.55 4.16
N GLU A 144 21.81 24.38 3.23
CA GLU A 144 22.49 25.61 2.83
C GLU A 144 22.62 26.58 4.01
N ASN A 145 21.55 26.78 4.77
CA ASN A 145 21.58 27.64 5.96
C ASN A 145 22.57 27.13 7.02
N LEU A 146 22.63 25.81 7.25
CA LEU A 146 23.59 25.21 8.18
C LEU A 146 25.04 25.40 7.68
N ASN A 147 25.27 25.23 6.38
CA ASN A 147 26.59 25.46 5.79
C ASN A 147 27.03 26.92 5.90
N ASN A 148 26.13 27.87 5.64
CA ASN A 148 26.43 29.30 5.80
C ASN A 148 26.76 29.65 7.25
N ALA A 149 25.98 29.15 8.22
CA ALA A 149 26.28 29.35 9.64
C ALA A 149 27.66 28.77 10.05
N LEU A 150 28.08 27.65 9.44
CA LEU A 150 29.42 27.08 9.64
C LEU A 150 30.53 27.95 9.01
N LEU A 151 30.27 28.59 7.87
CA LEU A 151 31.21 29.51 7.23
C LEU A 151 31.39 30.78 8.06
N ASP A 152 30.31 31.39 8.53
CA ASP A 152 30.36 32.58 9.41
C ASP A 152 31.19 32.30 10.68
N LEU A 153 31.04 31.11 11.27
CA LEU A 153 31.83 30.69 12.44
C LEU A 153 33.32 30.52 12.11
N ARG A 154 33.65 30.02 10.91
CA ARG A 154 35.04 29.88 10.45
C ARG A 154 35.68 31.23 10.19
N GLU A 155 34.95 32.22 9.68
CA GLU A 155 35.49 33.56 9.46
C GLU A 155 35.80 34.30 10.77
N GLN A 156 35.08 33.97 11.84
CA GLN A 156 35.27 34.49 13.19
C GLN A 156 36.38 33.77 13.98
N THR A 157 36.93 32.69 13.46
CA THR A 157 37.94 31.87 14.14
C THR A 157 39.24 31.77 13.33
N TRP A 158 40.38 31.61 14.00
CA TRP A 158 41.67 31.33 13.37
C TRP A 158 42.44 30.27 14.16
N LEU A 159 43.31 29.52 13.48
CA LEU A 159 44.15 28.48 14.08
C LEU A 159 45.56 29.03 14.28
N ASP A 160 46.11 28.86 15.49
CA ASP A 160 47.53 29.13 15.72
C ASP A 160 48.42 27.95 15.31
N ASP A 161 49.74 28.16 15.35
CA ASP A 161 50.75 27.18 14.97
C ASP A 161 50.74 25.91 15.84
N ASN A 162 50.07 25.97 17.00
CA ASN A 162 49.88 24.84 17.92
C ASN A 162 48.51 24.14 17.71
N GLY A 163 47.70 24.61 16.77
CA GLY A 163 46.37 24.07 16.46
C GLY A 163 45.26 24.53 17.41
N ILE A 164 45.47 25.59 18.19
CA ILE A 164 44.44 26.17 19.06
C ILE A 164 43.55 27.11 18.25
N ILE A 165 42.24 27.01 18.44
CA ILE A 165 41.23 27.87 17.81
C ILE A 165 41.05 29.14 18.64
N HIS A 166 41.32 30.29 18.02
CA HIS A 166 41.14 31.62 18.60
C HIS A 166 39.95 32.33 17.96
N VAL A 167 39.19 33.11 18.73
CA VAL A 167 38.04 33.90 18.25
C VAL A 167 38.48 35.35 18.03
N LYS A 168 38.12 35.96 16.89
CA LYS A 168 38.62 37.29 16.48
C LYS A 168 38.24 38.45 17.40
N ASP A 169 37.16 38.34 18.19
CA ASP A 169 36.73 39.37 19.15
C ASP A 169 36.36 38.77 20.51
N ASN A 170 37.04 39.21 21.58
CA ASN A 170 36.79 38.87 22.98
C ASN A 170 35.44 39.41 23.53
N LYS A 171 34.31 39.04 22.92
CA LYS A 171 33.00 39.13 23.57
C LYS A 171 32.57 37.71 23.90
N GLU A 172 32.78 37.33 25.17
CA GLU A 172 32.37 36.06 25.80
C GLU A 172 31.61 35.12 24.86
N PHE A 173 32.34 34.25 24.17
CA PHE A 173 31.75 33.13 23.46
C PHE A 173 31.30 32.13 24.53
N LYS A 174 30.13 32.38 25.17
CA LYS A 174 29.37 31.31 25.83
C LYS A 174 29.02 30.35 24.72
N VAL A 175 29.87 29.35 24.55
CA VAL A 175 29.76 28.30 23.56
C VAL A 175 28.32 27.80 23.57
N GLN A 176 27.54 28.23 22.59
CA GLN A 176 26.16 27.78 22.35
C GLN A 176 26.18 26.36 21.76
N ASN A 177 26.99 25.43 22.31
CA ASN A 177 27.03 24.03 21.89
C ASN A 177 25.61 23.43 21.85
N ASP A 178 24.79 23.82 22.82
CA ASP A 178 23.41 23.34 22.97
C ASP A 178 22.43 23.84 21.87
N LYS A 179 22.79 24.84 21.05
CA LYS A 179 21.95 25.29 19.92
C LYS A 179 22.38 24.68 18.58
N THR A 180 23.68 24.51 18.36
CA THR A 180 24.23 23.88 17.16
C THR A 180 23.90 22.38 17.12
N ASP A 181 23.96 21.69 18.26
CA ASP A 181 23.54 20.29 18.38
C ASP A 181 22.04 20.13 18.09
N LYS A 182 21.19 21.04 18.61
CA LYS A 182 19.73 21.03 18.33
C LYS A 182 19.40 21.30 16.87
N GLN A 183 20.15 22.16 16.18
CA GLN A 183 19.97 22.41 14.75
C GLN A 183 20.40 21.20 13.91
N HIS A 184 21.51 20.55 14.27
CA HIS A 184 21.97 19.33 13.63
C HIS A 184 20.98 18.18 13.83
N ASP A 185 20.51 17.96 15.06
CA ASP A 185 19.49 16.95 15.39
C ASP A 185 18.19 17.18 14.63
N SER A 186 17.74 18.43 14.56
CA SER A 186 16.57 18.82 13.79
C SER A 186 16.74 18.52 12.30
N PHE A 187 17.91 18.83 11.72
CA PHE A 187 18.21 18.50 10.33
C PHE A 187 18.19 16.99 10.08
N MET A 188 18.88 16.22 10.94
CA MET A 188 18.92 14.76 10.85
C MET A 188 17.53 14.13 10.99
N ALA A 189 16.68 14.65 11.88
CA ALA A 189 15.30 14.21 12.03
C ALA A 189 14.48 14.42 10.75
N ILE A 190 14.61 15.58 10.09
CA ILE A 190 13.91 15.87 8.83
C ILE A 190 14.45 15.00 7.71
N GLN A 191 15.77 14.81 7.61
CA GLN A 191 16.40 13.96 6.61
C GLN A 191 15.95 12.50 6.74
N ASN A 192 15.90 11.99 7.98
CA ASN A 192 15.39 10.65 8.28
C ASN A 192 13.91 10.51 7.91
N LYS A 193 13.09 11.51 8.24
CA LYS A 193 11.67 11.54 7.86
C LYS A 193 11.50 11.52 6.34
N PHE A 194 12.21 12.38 5.62
CA PHE A 194 12.18 12.43 4.15
C PHE A 194 12.57 11.09 3.54
N THR A 195 13.71 10.53 3.98
CA THR A 195 14.21 9.23 3.49
C THR A 195 13.17 8.13 3.70
N LYS A 196 12.54 8.08 4.88
CA LYS A 196 11.48 7.11 5.19
C LYS A 196 10.26 7.28 4.29
N GLU A 197 9.79 8.52 4.08
CA GLU A 197 8.64 8.80 3.21
C GLU A 197 8.94 8.54 1.73
N PHE A 198 10.16 8.85 1.27
CA PHE A 198 10.64 8.55 -0.08
C PHE A 198 10.61 7.04 -0.35
N PHE A 199 11.18 6.21 0.53
CA PHE A 199 11.17 4.76 0.35
C PHE A 199 9.75 4.16 0.36
N LYS A 200 8.82 4.75 1.12
CA LYS A 200 7.41 4.34 1.08
C LYS A 200 6.78 4.65 -0.29
N LEU A 201 7.00 5.85 -0.82
CA LEU A 201 6.48 6.25 -2.14
C LEU A 201 7.11 5.42 -3.26
N GLN A 202 8.43 5.18 -3.20
CA GLN A 202 9.16 4.32 -4.14
C GLN A 202 8.55 2.90 -4.17
N LYS A 203 8.35 2.29 -2.99
CA LYS A 203 7.74 0.95 -2.88
C LYS A 203 6.37 0.86 -3.55
N VAL A 204 5.54 1.90 -3.42
CA VAL A 204 4.23 1.95 -4.10
C VAL A 204 4.42 2.09 -5.60
N THR A 205 5.30 3.00 -6.04
CA THR A 205 5.57 3.25 -7.45
C THR A 205 6.04 1.98 -8.17
N ASP A 206 7.00 1.24 -7.60
CA ASP A 206 7.53 -0.01 -8.16
C ASP A 206 6.45 -1.10 -8.29
N MET A 207 5.49 -1.12 -7.36
CA MET A 207 4.36 -2.04 -7.38
C MET A 207 3.39 -1.68 -8.52
N TYR A 208 3.02 -0.40 -8.63
CA TYR A 208 2.03 0.08 -9.62
C TYR A 208 2.57 0.14 -11.06
N GLN A 209 3.89 0.25 -11.26
CA GLN A 209 4.52 0.16 -12.59
C GLN A 209 4.12 -1.12 -13.35
N LYS A 210 3.84 -2.21 -12.63
CA LYS A 210 3.42 -3.51 -13.21
C LYS A 210 2.01 -3.49 -13.79
N TYR A 211 1.22 -2.44 -13.51
CA TYR A 211 -0.20 -2.31 -13.89
C TYR A 211 -0.44 -1.24 -14.96
N ASN A 212 0.55 -0.97 -15.81
CA ASN A 212 0.47 -0.02 -16.94
C ASN A 212 -0.31 -0.54 -18.17
N LYS A 213 -1.08 -1.61 -18.00
CA LYS A 213 -1.82 -2.31 -19.07
C LYS A 213 -3.32 -1.99 -18.98
N ASN A 214 -4.04 -2.31 -20.05
CA ASN A 214 -5.51 -2.26 -20.02
C ASN A 214 -6.04 -3.11 -18.87
N SER A 215 -6.99 -2.54 -18.13
CA SER A 215 -7.65 -3.20 -17.02
C SER A 215 -9.01 -3.72 -17.45
N PHE A 216 -9.32 -4.95 -17.06
CA PHE A 216 -10.58 -5.60 -17.38
C PHE A 216 -11.29 -6.02 -16.10
N VAL A 217 -12.58 -5.75 -16.01
CA VAL A 217 -13.46 -6.28 -14.96
C VAL A 217 -13.78 -7.73 -15.29
N ARG A 218 -13.56 -8.65 -14.35
CA ARG A 218 -13.94 -10.06 -14.50
C ARG A 218 -15.36 -10.27 -14.00
N LEU A 219 -16.31 -10.16 -14.92
CA LEU A 219 -17.75 -10.13 -14.60
C LEU A 219 -18.21 -11.42 -13.92
N THR A 220 -17.58 -12.56 -14.23
CA THR A 220 -17.95 -13.86 -13.66
C THR A 220 -17.55 -14.07 -12.20
N ASP A 221 -16.67 -13.22 -11.67
CA ASP A 221 -15.99 -13.42 -10.38
C ASP A 221 -16.50 -12.43 -9.31
N ILE A 222 -17.73 -11.93 -9.44
CA ILE A 222 -18.34 -11.12 -8.39
C ILE A 222 -18.38 -11.92 -7.10
N THR A 223 -17.93 -11.30 -6.01
CA THR A 223 -17.92 -11.96 -4.71
C THR A 223 -18.07 -10.97 -3.56
N THR A 224 -18.52 -11.48 -2.42
CA THR A 224 -18.52 -10.72 -1.17
C THR A 224 -17.26 -11.03 -0.39
N ILE A 225 -16.57 -9.97 0.04
CA ILE A 225 -15.36 -10.08 0.86
C ILE A 225 -15.57 -9.48 2.25
N SER A 226 -14.83 -9.99 3.23
CA SER A 226 -14.59 -9.24 4.47
C SER A 226 -13.70 -8.03 4.19
N LYS A 227 -14.00 -6.87 4.80
CA LYS A 227 -13.14 -5.67 4.72
C LYS A 227 -11.75 -5.90 5.31
N LEU A 228 -11.57 -6.95 6.13
CA LEU A 228 -10.26 -7.37 6.64
C LEU A 228 -9.35 -7.92 5.54
N ARG A 229 -9.90 -8.31 4.39
CA ARG A 229 -9.13 -8.76 3.21
C ARG A 229 -8.60 -7.60 2.34
N ILE A 230 -8.89 -6.35 2.72
CA ILE A 230 -8.46 -5.17 1.97
C ILE A 230 -7.11 -4.72 2.50
N HIS A 231 -6.12 -4.64 1.61
CA HIS A 231 -4.76 -4.26 1.96
C HIS A 231 -4.42 -2.87 1.44
N LYS A 232 -3.61 -2.13 2.19
CA LYS A 232 -2.84 -1.00 1.69
C LYS A 232 -1.36 -1.30 1.82
N ILE A 233 -0.56 -0.91 0.82
CA ILE A 233 0.89 -1.04 0.85
C ILE A 233 1.48 -0.11 1.92
N ASN A 234 1.04 1.15 1.92
CA ASN A 234 1.33 2.19 2.91
C ASN A 234 0.41 3.41 2.64
N ASN A 235 0.72 4.56 3.23
CA ASN A 235 -0.03 5.81 3.08
C ASN A 235 -0.04 6.40 1.66
N TYR A 236 0.90 6.02 0.79
CA TYR A 236 0.95 6.46 -0.60
C TYR A 236 0.18 5.54 -1.56
N ASP A 237 -0.45 4.48 -1.07
CA ASP A 237 -1.21 3.55 -1.91
C ASP A 237 -2.48 4.24 -2.49
N PRO A 238 -2.59 4.37 -3.83
CA PRO A 238 -3.77 4.90 -4.50
C PRO A 238 -5.06 4.10 -4.28
N SER A 239 -4.97 2.84 -3.84
CA SER A 239 -6.15 2.00 -3.64
C SER A 239 -7.10 2.57 -2.58
N GLY A 240 -8.38 2.56 -2.91
CA GLY A 240 -9.45 3.24 -2.17
C GLY A 240 -9.62 4.73 -2.53
N ASN A 241 -8.64 5.35 -3.18
CA ASN A 241 -8.70 6.75 -3.64
C ASN A 241 -9.02 6.88 -5.14
N ILE A 242 -8.78 5.82 -5.92
CA ILE A 242 -9.18 5.72 -7.33
C ILE A 242 -10.65 5.29 -7.40
N CYS A 243 -11.45 5.94 -8.24
CA CYS A 243 -12.87 5.64 -8.38
C CYS A 243 -13.31 5.69 -9.84
N LEU A 244 -14.07 4.67 -10.26
CA LEU A 244 -14.71 4.66 -11.56
C LEU A 244 -15.82 5.72 -11.63
N THR A 245 -16.00 6.27 -12.82
CA THR A 245 -17.06 7.25 -13.10
C THR A 245 -18.45 6.59 -13.07
N SER A 246 -19.49 7.40 -12.92
CA SER A 246 -20.88 6.92 -12.97
C SER A 246 -21.20 6.19 -14.27
N GLN A 247 -20.65 6.66 -15.41
CA GLN A 247 -20.84 6.03 -16.71
C GLN A 247 -20.19 4.64 -16.77
N GLN A 248 -18.94 4.50 -16.31
CA GLN A 248 -18.27 3.20 -16.24
C GLN A 248 -19.01 2.25 -15.30
N MET A 249 -19.46 2.75 -14.14
CA MET A 249 -20.22 1.95 -13.20
C MET A 249 -21.59 1.53 -13.74
N LYS A 250 -22.22 2.38 -14.57
CA LYS A 250 -23.44 2.01 -15.29
C LYS A 250 -23.15 0.90 -16.30
N ALA A 251 -22.12 1.04 -17.12
CA ALA A 251 -21.73 0.03 -18.10
C ALA A 251 -21.43 -1.33 -17.46
N ILE A 252 -20.67 -1.36 -16.36
CA ILE A 252 -20.44 -2.59 -15.58
C ILE A 252 -21.77 -3.17 -15.09
N SER A 253 -22.68 -2.34 -14.59
CA SER A 253 -23.98 -2.83 -14.09
C SER A 253 -24.81 -3.43 -15.22
N ASP A 254 -24.84 -2.79 -16.39
CA ASP A 254 -25.56 -3.27 -17.56
C ASP A 254 -25.01 -4.64 -18.03
N GLU A 255 -23.69 -4.80 -18.08
CA GLU A 255 -23.05 -6.09 -18.43
C GLU A 255 -23.31 -7.20 -17.40
N LEU A 256 -23.31 -6.86 -16.11
CA LEU A 256 -23.67 -7.82 -15.06
C LEU A 256 -25.14 -8.24 -15.14
N MET A 257 -26.04 -7.30 -15.43
CA MET A 257 -27.45 -7.59 -15.64
C MET A 257 -27.64 -8.53 -16.85
N LYS A 258 -26.92 -8.30 -17.95
CA LYS A 258 -26.95 -9.19 -19.12
C LYS A 258 -26.47 -10.60 -18.77
N LEU A 259 -25.39 -10.71 -18.00
CA LEU A 259 -24.77 -12.00 -17.71
C LEU A 259 -25.57 -12.87 -16.73
N TYR A 260 -26.24 -12.26 -15.74
CA TYR A 260 -26.81 -13.00 -14.61
C TYR A 260 -28.31 -12.88 -14.43
N ILE A 261 -28.96 -11.87 -15.01
CA ILE A 261 -30.35 -11.53 -14.68
C ILE A 261 -31.25 -11.48 -15.92
N SER A 262 -30.72 -11.02 -17.04
CA SER A 262 -31.46 -10.94 -18.30
C SER A 262 -31.75 -12.34 -18.83
N LYS A 263 -32.96 -12.55 -19.36
CA LYS A 263 -33.38 -13.79 -20.00
C LYS A 263 -32.84 -13.91 -21.42
#